data_AF-A0A497PNP2-F1
#
_entry.id   AF-A0A497PNP2-F1
#
_cell.length_a   1.000
_cell.length_b   1.000
_cell.length_c   1.000
_cell.angle_alpha   90.00
_cell.angle_beta   90.00
_cell.angle_gamma   90.00
#
_symmetry.space_group_name_H-M   'P 1'
#
loop_
_entity.id
_entity.type
_entity.pdbx_description
1 polymer ?
#
loop_
_entity_poly.entity_id
_entity_poly.type
_entity_poly.pdbx_seq_one_letter_code
_entity_poly.pdbx_strand_id
1 'polypeptide(L)'
;MVRLNTFGNVLSGIGLTMLGVVIFLKYFIESQGITGGAEQYPFYGWLIALVVLGVVLLISLITTFTDLTGYVHPNDKMYANMLTFMSTISTLLVYGLLLDDTIPDNVTVQGYLFDMGTMIVIAYIFLFVFVIWGSKIAAGAEVGQVKEMTSRFMLVSLVLGAIMAGVNFALNFIRTLTNSYAWSAGALVVFALVMVLMIVIFLSRRYEPIGSE
;
A
#
# COMPACT_ATOMS: atom_id res chain seq x y z
N MET A 1 7.34 -9.30 -25.26
CA MET A 1 6.40 -8.24 -24.85
C MET A 1 6.67 -7.82 -23.39
N VAL A 2 7.91 -7.44 -23.09
CA VAL A 2 8.42 -7.11 -21.74
C VAL A 2 8.08 -5.66 -21.31
N ARG A 3 7.45 -4.85 -22.17
CA ARG A 3 7.56 -3.39 -22.07
C ARG A 3 6.59 -2.72 -21.09
N LEU A 4 5.35 -3.19 -20.92
CA LEU A 4 4.37 -2.46 -20.10
C LEU A 4 4.62 -2.62 -18.59
N ASN A 5 4.92 -3.84 -18.12
CA ASN A 5 5.24 -4.08 -16.72
C ASN A 5 6.57 -3.46 -16.29
N THR A 6 7.61 -3.59 -17.10
CA THR A 6 8.89 -2.92 -16.82
C THR A 6 8.70 -1.40 -16.79
N PHE A 7 7.89 -0.84 -17.69
CA PHE A 7 7.58 0.59 -17.68
C PHE A 7 6.78 1.01 -16.44
N GLY A 8 5.79 0.21 -16.01
CA GLY A 8 5.05 0.42 -14.77
C GLY A 8 5.95 0.37 -13.52
N ASN A 9 6.92 -0.54 -13.47
CA ASN A 9 7.90 -0.65 -12.38
C ASN A 9 8.86 0.55 -12.32
N VAL A 10 9.32 1.00 -13.48
CA VAL A 10 10.17 2.19 -13.56
C VAL A 10 9.38 3.43 -13.15
N LEU A 11 8.15 3.58 -13.63
CA LEU A 11 7.28 4.71 -13.26
C LEU A 11 6.92 4.71 -11.78
N SER A 12 6.62 3.56 -11.17
CA SER A 12 6.34 3.48 -9.74
C SER A 12 7.57 3.78 -8.89
N GLY A 13 8.76 3.35 -9.33
CA GLY A 13 10.04 3.75 -8.72
C GLY A 13 10.29 5.26 -8.82
N ILE A 14 10.02 5.86 -9.98
CA ILE A 14 10.10 7.32 -10.18
C ILE A 14 9.11 8.03 -9.25
N GLY A 15 7.86 7.58 -9.20
CA GLY A 15 6.83 8.13 -8.32
C GLY A 15 7.24 8.11 -6.84
N LEU A 16 7.73 6.96 -6.35
CA LEU A 16 8.24 6.84 -4.98
C LEU A 16 9.45 7.73 -4.72
N THR A 17 10.38 7.82 -5.67
CA THR A 17 11.55 8.69 -5.56
C THR A 17 11.14 10.15 -5.50
N MET A 18 10.18 10.56 -6.34
CA MET A 18 9.64 11.91 -6.33
C MET A 18 8.94 12.25 -5.01
N LEU A 19 8.17 11.33 -4.42
CA LEU A 19 7.59 11.53 -3.09
C LEU A 19 8.68 11.71 -2.02
N GLY A 20 9.78 10.95 -2.11
CA GLY A 20 10.95 11.15 -1.26
C GLY A 20 11.57 12.54 -1.41
N VAL A 21 11.71 13.01 -2.66
CA VAL A 21 12.19 14.37 -2.96
C VAL A 21 11.23 15.44 -2.42
N VAL A 22 9.91 15.23 -2.53
CA VAL A 22 8.89 16.13 -1.99
C VAL A 22 9.01 16.24 -0.48
N ILE A 23 9.16 15.12 0.23
CA ILE A 23 9.37 15.12 1.69
C ILE A 23 10.66 15.88 2.04
N PHE A 24 11.75 15.60 1.33
CA PHE A 24 13.02 16.28 1.55
C PHE A 24 12.91 17.79 1.31
N LEU A 25 12.30 18.20 0.19
CA LEU A 25 12.09 19.61 -0.14
C LEU A 25 11.24 20.31 0.91
N LYS A 26 10.17 19.66 1.40
CA LYS A 26 9.33 20.19 2.48
C LYS A 26 10.20 20.54 3.70
N TYR A 27 10.90 19.56 4.25
CA TYR A 27 11.71 19.78 5.46
C TYR A 27 12.90 20.70 5.23
N PHE A 28 13.47 20.73 4.02
CA PHE A 28 14.54 21.65 3.66
C PHE A 28 14.04 23.10 3.69
N ILE A 29 12.91 23.40 3.03
CA ILE A 29 12.30 24.73 2.99
C ILE A 29 11.95 25.21 4.41
N GLU A 30 11.32 24.35 5.21
CA GLU A 30 11.01 24.62 6.63
C GLU A 30 12.28 24.92 7.44
N SER A 31 13.35 24.14 7.27
CA SER A 31 14.61 24.32 8.01
C SER A 31 15.31 25.64 7.71
N GLN A 32 15.12 26.18 6.52
CA GLN A 32 15.70 27.45 6.08
C GLN A 32 14.81 28.65 6.42
N GLY A 33 13.59 28.43 6.95
CA GLY A 33 12.62 29.49 7.22
C GLY A 33 12.21 30.25 5.95
N ILE A 34 12.24 29.59 4.79
CA ILE A 34 11.91 30.22 3.51
C ILE A 34 10.39 30.36 3.45
N THR A 35 9.90 31.59 3.56
CA THR A 35 8.48 31.92 3.48
C THR A 35 8.07 32.46 2.13
N GLY A 36 6.79 32.28 1.75
CA GLY A 36 6.20 32.82 0.53
C GLY A 36 5.91 31.73 -0.52
N GLY A 37 5.96 32.08 -1.82
CA GLY A 37 5.56 31.14 -2.89
C GLY A 37 6.39 29.84 -2.98
N ALA A 38 7.58 29.81 -2.38
CA ALA A 38 8.44 28.63 -2.39
C ALA A 38 7.90 27.46 -1.51
N GLU A 39 7.06 27.75 -0.52
CA GLU A 39 6.39 26.74 0.33
C GLU A 39 5.46 25.82 -0.50
N GLN A 40 5.07 26.25 -1.70
CA GLN A 40 4.21 25.50 -2.61
C GLN A 40 4.97 24.48 -3.48
N TYR A 41 6.31 24.56 -3.57
CA TYR A 41 7.10 23.65 -4.41
C TYR A 41 6.92 22.16 -4.05
N PRO A 42 6.91 21.76 -2.76
CA PRO A 42 6.62 20.38 -2.38
C PRO A 42 5.23 19.92 -2.85
N PHE A 43 4.22 20.80 -2.80
CA PHE A 43 2.87 20.50 -3.28
C PHE A 43 2.82 20.26 -4.79
N TYR A 44 3.53 21.07 -5.59
CA TYR A 44 3.63 20.82 -7.03
C TYR A 44 4.35 19.51 -7.35
N GLY A 45 5.41 19.18 -6.61
CA GLY A 45 6.08 17.87 -6.75
C GLY A 45 5.14 16.71 -6.45
N TRP A 46 4.30 16.85 -5.42
CA TRP A 46 3.28 15.86 -5.08
C TRP A 46 2.21 15.71 -6.17
N LEU A 47 1.75 16.81 -6.78
CA LEU A 47 0.81 16.74 -7.91
C LEU A 47 1.36 15.94 -9.09
N ILE A 48 2.64 16.14 -9.43
CA ILE A 48 3.27 15.36 -10.50
C ILE A 48 3.36 13.88 -10.08
N ALA A 49 3.72 13.59 -8.83
CA ALA A 49 3.74 12.21 -8.32
C ALA A 49 2.35 11.55 -8.35
N LEU A 50 1.29 12.30 -8.08
CA LEU A 50 -0.10 11.85 -8.17
C LEU A 50 -0.49 11.48 -9.61
N VAL A 51 -0.08 12.29 -10.59
CA VAL A 51 -0.30 11.99 -12.02
C VAL A 51 0.44 10.71 -12.41
N VAL A 52 1.69 10.56 -11.99
CA VAL A 52 2.47 9.33 -12.22
C VAL A 52 1.78 8.12 -11.59
N LEU A 53 1.30 8.24 -10.36
CA LEU A 53 0.52 7.18 -9.69
C LEU A 53 -0.73 6.81 -10.50
N GLY A 54 -1.47 7.78 -11.04
CA GLY A 54 -2.63 7.53 -11.89
C GLY A 54 -2.29 6.69 -13.12
N VAL A 55 -1.17 7.00 -13.79
CA VAL A 55 -0.68 6.21 -14.94
C VAL A 55 -0.27 4.80 -14.50
N VAL A 56 0.47 4.68 -13.40
CA VAL A 56 0.91 3.39 -12.85
C VAL A 56 -0.29 2.50 -12.49
N LEU A 57 -1.31 3.06 -11.85
CA LEU A 57 -2.54 2.32 -11.50
C LEU A 57 -3.25 1.77 -12.74
N LEU A 58 -3.38 2.58 -13.79
CA LEU A 58 -3.98 2.13 -15.06
C LEU A 58 -3.18 1.00 -15.69
N ILE A 59 -1.85 1.13 -15.73
CA ILE A 59 -0.96 0.08 -16.24
C ILE A 59 -1.13 -1.20 -15.40
N SER A 60 -1.04 -1.10 -14.07
CA SER A 60 -1.19 -2.24 -13.15
C SER A 60 -2.52 -2.96 -13.32
N LEU A 61 -3.62 -2.22 -13.51
CA LEU A 61 -4.95 -2.80 -13.70
C LEU A 61 -5.02 -3.56 -15.03
N ILE A 62 -4.55 -2.95 -16.11
CA ILE A 62 -4.49 -3.59 -17.43
C ILE A 62 -3.63 -4.85 -17.36
N THR A 63 -2.42 -4.78 -16.82
CA THR A 63 -1.46 -5.91 -16.80
C THR A 63 -1.86 -7.03 -15.86
N THR A 64 -2.65 -6.72 -14.82
CA THR A 64 -3.16 -7.72 -13.88
C THR A 64 -4.34 -8.49 -14.47
N PHE A 65 -5.28 -7.81 -15.12
CA PHE A 65 -6.52 -8.43 -15.60
C PHE A 65 -6.53 -8.82 -17.08
N THR A 66 -5.53 -8.39 -17.86
CA THR A 66 -5.39 -8.80 -19.25
C THR A 66 -4.17 -9.69 -19.43
N ASP A 67 -4.41 -10.95 -19.83
CA ASP A 67 -3.36 -11.89 -20.26
C ASP A 67 -2.76 -11.54 -21.64
N LEU A 68 -3.20 -10.42 -22.22
CA LEU A 68 -2.72 -9.86 -23.50
C LEU A 68 -1.24 -9.42 -23.45
N THR A 69 -0.63 -9.38 -22.27
CA THR A 69 0.77 -8.98 -22.09
C THR A 69 1.64 -10.22 -21.86
N GLY A 70 2.06 -10.84 -22.97
CA GLY A 70 2.67 -12.17 -23.00
C GLY A 70 3.81 -12.43 -21.99
N TYR A 71 3.90 -13.68 -21.53
CA TYR A 71 4.94 -14.26 -20.66
C TYR A 71 5.65 -13.25 -19.75
N VAL A 72 4.89 -12.61 -18.87
CA VAL A 72 5.45 -11.88 -17.74
C VAL A 72 5.65 -12.89 -16.60
N HIS A 73 6.86 -12.97 -16.06
CA HIS A 73 7.12 -13.81 -14.88
C HIS A 73 6.19 -13.37 -13.74
N PRO A 74 5.54 -14.29 -13.00
CA PRO A 74 4.61 -13.95 -11.92
C PRO A 74 5.17 -12.93 -10.91
N ASN A 75 6.48 -13.01 -10.67
CA ASN A 75 7.26 -12.10 -9.82
C ASN A 75 7.14 -10.67 -10.28
N ASP A 76 7.22 -10.41 -11.58
CA ASP A 76 7.22 -9.06 -12.09
C ASP A 76 5.85 -8.42 -11.93
N LYS A 77 4.76 -9.21 -12.06
CA LYS A 77 3.40 -8.77 -11.72
C LYS A 77 3.27 -8.49 -10.21
N MET A 78 3.83 -9.36 -9.37
CA MET A 78 3.82 -9.21 -7.92
C MET A 78 4.58 -7.94 -7.48
N TYR A 79 5.81 -7.74 -7.97
CA TYR A 79 6.63 -6.57 -7.67
C TYR A 79 5.98 -5.28 -8.18
N ALA A 80 5.38 -5.29 -9.37
CA ALA A 80 4.64 -4.14 -9.89
C ALA A 80 3.51 -3.73 -8.95
N ASN A 81 2.66 -4.68 -8.57
CA ASN A 81 1.51 -4.41 -7.71
C ASN A 81 1.93 -3.99 -6.29
N MET A 82 3.08 -4.46 -5.80
CA MET A 82 3.67 -4.01 -4.54
C MET A 82 4.18 -2.58 -4.59
N LEU A 83 4.86 -2.19 -5.66
CA LEU A 83 5.31 -0.81 -5.84
C LEU A 83 4.12 0.14 -5.99
N THR A 84 3.08 -0.28 -6.71
CA THR A 84 1.81 0.46 -6.82
C THR A 84 1.13 0.62 -5.46
N PHE A 85 1.09 -0.44 -4.64
CA PHE A 85 0.58 -0.37 -3.27
C PHE A 85 1.37 0.63 -2.41
N MET A 86 2.70 0.52 -2.40
CA MET A 86 3.57 1.43 -1.65
C MET A 86 3.43 2.88 -2.12
N SER A 87 3.37 3.10 -3.44
CA SER A 87 3.18 4.44 -4.01
C SER A 87 1.82 5.02 -3.63
N THR A 88 0.76 4.20 -3.59
CA THR A 88 -0.59 4.65 -3.23
C THR A 88 -0.65 5.16 -1.79
N ILE A 89 -0.16 4.35 -0.84
CA ILE A 89 -0.13 4.75 0.58
C ILE A 89 0.79 5.95 0.77
N SER A 90 1.97 5.94 0.15
CA SER A 90 2.94 7.03 0.31
C SER A 90 2.38 8.34 -0.25
N THR A 91 1.74 8.35 -1.43
CA THR A 91 1.12 9.56 -1.98
C THR A 91 0.05 10.11 -1.07
N LEU A 92 -0.81 9.24 -0.50
CA LEU A 92 -1.87 9.64 0.41
C LEU A 92 -1.32 10.26 1.70
N LEU A 93 -0.29 9.65 2.29
CA LEU A 93 0.29 10.13 3.55
C LEU A 93 1.16 11.38 3.35
N VAL A 94 1.88 11.48 2.22
CA VAL A 94 2.65 12.68 1.88
C VAL A 94 1.72 13.87 1.68
N TYR A 95 0.52 13.68 1.13
CA TYR A 95 -0.46 14.76 1.06
C TYR A 95 -0.78 15.34 2.44
N GLY A 96 -0.99 14.49 3.44
CA GLY A 96 -1.23 14.96 4.81
C GLY A 96 -0.04 15.69 5.42
N LEU A 97 1.20 15.36 5.00
CA LEU A 97 2.39 16.11 5.40
C LEU A 97 2.41 17.49 4.76
N LEU A 98 1.85 17.66 3.56
CA LEU A 98 1.88 18.91 2.83
C LEU A 98 0.75 19.86 3.19
N LEU A 99 -0.21 19.41 4.01
CA LEU A 99 -1.27 20.27 4.51
C LEU A 99 -0.68 21.38 5.37
N ASP A 100 -0.94 22.61 4.96
CA ASP A 100 -0.53 23.82 5.65
C ASP A 100 -1.28 23.96 6.98
N ASP A 101 -0.57 24.46 7.99
CA ASP A 101 -1.13 24.77 9.31
C ASP A 101 -2.13 25.93 9.26
N THR A 102 -2.19 26.67 8.16
CA THR A 102 -3.21 27.71 7.92
C THR A 102 -4.59 27.15 7.56
N ILE A 103 -4.70 25.86 7.24
CA ILE A 103 -5.98 25.22 6.91
C ILE A 103 -6.75 24.96 8.23
N PRO A 104 -7.95 25.55 8.42
CA PRO A 104 -8.79 25.17 9.55
C PRO A 104 -9.08 23.66 9.47
N ASP A 105 -8.93 22.97 10.60
CA ASP A 105 -9.09 21.52 10.74
C ASP A 105 -7.98 20.64 10.12
N ASN A 106 -6.76 21.16 9.89
CA ASN A 106 -5.62 20.36 9.42
C ASN A 106 -5.45 19.04 10.21
N VAL A 107 -5.51 19.12 11.54
CA VAL A 107 -5.39 17.94 12.43
C VAL A 107 -6.47 16.89 12.15
N THR A 108 -7.70 17.32 11.89
CA THR A 108 -8.82 16.43 11.58
C THR A 108 -8.62 15.76 10.22
N VAL A 109 -8.21 16.53 9.20
CA VAL A 109 -7.94 15.99 7.86
C VAL A 109 -6.77 15.01 7.88
N GLN A 110 -5.69 15.34 8.60
CA GLN A 110 -4.57 14.42 8.86
C GLN A 110 -5.03 13.14 9.57
N GLY A 111 -5.95 13.25 10.53
CA GLY A 111 -6.61 12.10 11.16
C GLY A 111 -7.30 11.19 10.15
N TYR A 112 -8.15 11.75 9.29
CA TYR A 112 -8.83 10.98 8.24
C TYR A 112 -7.87 10.34 7.25
N LEU A 113 -6.83 11.05 6.82
CA LEU A 113 -5.81 10.50 5.91
C LEU A 113 -5.06 9.33 6.56
N PHE A 114 -4.71 9.46 7.85
CA PHE A 114 -4.08 8.36 8.59
C PHE A 114 -5.00 7.14 8.69
N ASP A 115 -6.28 7.35 8.98
CA ASP A 115 -7.26 6.27 9.11
C ASP A 115 -7.48 5.58 7.75
N MET A 116 -7.55 6.34 6.65
CA MET A 116 -7.61 5.81 5.29
C MET A 116 -6.37 4.96 4.96
N GLY A 117 -5.17 5.46 5.25
CA GLY A 117 -3.93 4.71 5.04
C GLY A 117 -3.91 3.41 5.85
N THR A 118 -4.35 3.46 7.10
CA THR A 118 -4.48 2.29 7.99
C THR A 118 -5.46 1.27 7.43
N MET A 119 -6.61 1.70 6.91
CA MET A 119 -7.59 0.81 6.27
C MET A 119 -7.02 0.14 5.02
N ILE A 120 -6.25 0.85 4.19
CA ILE A 120 -5.61 0.26 2.99
C ILE A 120 -4.63 -0.86 3.40
N VAL A 121 -3.81 -0.62 4.43
CA VAL A 121 -2.89 -1.63 4.97
C VAL A 121 -3.65 -2.85 5.51
N ILE A 122 -4.69 -2.62 6.29
CA ILE A 122 -5.54 -3.69 6.85
C ILE A 122 -6.20 -4.51 5.74
N ALA A 123 -6.74 -3.88 4.71
CA ALA A 123 -7.31 -4.56 3.55
C ALA A 123 -6.27 -5.44 2.84
N TYR A 124 -5.03 -4.97 2.76
CA TYR A 124 -3.93 -5.75 2.18
C TYR A 124 -3.57 -6.97 3.03
N ILE A 125 -3.54 -6.85 4.37
CA ILE A 125 -3.39 -8.00 5.29
C ILE A 125 -4.52 -9.01 5.09
N PHE A 126 -5.76 -8.52 5.01
CA PHE A 126 -6.94 -9.35 4.81
C PHE A 126 -6.80 -10.22 3.56
N LEU A 127 -6.48 -9.60 2.43
CA LEU A 127 -6.30 -10.31 1.15
C LEU A 127 -5.15 -11.32 1.24
N PHE A 128 -4.04 -10.97 1.88
CA PHE A 128 -2.90 -11.88 2.00
C PHE A 128 -3.21 -13.12 2.84
N VAL A 129 -3.88 -12.96 3.98
CA VAL A 129 -4.30 -14.10 4.82
C VAL A 129 -5.29 -14.97 4.06
N PHE A 130 -6.22 -14.35 3.32
CA PHE A 130 -7.18 -15.08 2.49
C PHE A 130 -6.50 -15.92 1.41
N VAL A 131 -5.46 -15.39 0.74
CA VAL A 131 -4.67 -16.16 -0.25
C VAL A 131 -3.95 -17.34 0.40
N ILE A 132 -3.39 -17.19 1.60
CA ILE A 132 -2.66 -18.28 2.28
C ILE A 132 -3.60 -19.40 2.74
N TRP A 133 -4.76 -19.03 3.30
CA TRP A 133 -5.68 -19.97 3.92
C TRP A 133 -6.79 -20.43 2.97
N GLY A 134 -6.92 -19.82 1.80
CA GLY A 134 -7.97 -20.08 0.82
C GLY A 134 -8.05 -21.55 0.41
N SER A 135 -6.92 -22.19 0.15
CA SER A 135 -6.89 -23.64 -0.20
C SER A 135 -7.34 -24.54 0.95
N LYS A 136 -7.02 -24.18 2.20
CA LYS A 136 -7.44 -24.93 3.40
C LYS A 136 -8.93 -24.74 3.72
N ILE A 137 -9.47 -23.55 3.42
CA ILE A 137 -10.91 -23.27 3.50
C ILE A 137 -11.64 -24.06 2.41
N ALA A 138 -11.13 -24.04 1.18
CA ALA A 138 -11.73 -24.72 0.03
C ALA A 138 -11.61 -26.26 0.08
N ALA A 139 -10.66 -26.81 0.83
CA ALA A 139 -10.51 -28.26 0.99
C ALA A 139 -11.74 -28.97 1.61
N GLY A 140 -12.70 -28.24 2.18
CA GLY A 140 -14.00 -28.78 2.62
C GLY A 140 -15.12 -28.67 1.56
N ALA A 141 -14.80 -28.35 0.31
CA ALA A 141 -15.76 -28.20 -0.78
C ALA A 141 -16.20 -29.52 -1.42
N GLU A 142 -15.52 -30.63 -1.11
CA GLU A 142 -15.92 -31.95 -1.59
C GLU A 142 -17.20 -32.42 -0.88
N VAL A 143 -18.09 -33.02 -1.67
CA VAL A 143 -19.53 -33.15 -1.45
C VAL A 143 -19.90 -33.64 -0.04
N GLY A 144 -20.58 -32.78 0.74
CA GLY A 144 -21.17 -33.11 2.05
C GLY A 144 -20.62 -32.34 3.26
N GLN A 145 -19.52 -31.60 3.12
CA GLN A 145 -18.82 -30.93 4.22
C GLN A 145 -19.08 -29.40 4.33
N VAL A 146 -20.20 -28.89 3.81
CA VAL A 146 -20.54 -27.44 3.87
C VAL A 146 -20.53 -26.87 5.29
N LYS A 147 -20.91 -27.67 6.29
CA LYS A 147 -20.83 -27.28 7.71
C LYS A 147 -19.39 -27.11 8.19
N GLU A 148 -18.48 -27.96 7.73
CA GLU A 148 -17.07 -27.91 8.06
C GLU A 148 -16.35 -26.75 7.36
N MET A 149 -16.67 -26.51 6.08
CA MET A 149 -16.22 -25.31 5.35
C MET A 149 -16.66 -24.03 6.07
N THR A 150 -17.94 -23.93 6.44
CA THR A 150 -18.47 -22.76 7.16
C THR A 150 -17.79 -22.58 8.52
N SER A 151 -17.53 -23.66 9.25
CA SER A 151 -16.83 -23.61 10.54
C SER A 151 -15.38 -23.13 10.39
N ARG A 152 -14.64 -23.65 9.40
CA ARG A 152 -13.27 -23.22 9.09
C ARG A 152 -13.24 -21.75 8.67
N PHE A 153 -14.18 -21.32 7.84
CA PHE A 153 -14.31 -19.92 7.43
C PHE A 153 -14.57 -18.99 8.62
N MET A 154 -15.48 -19.37 9.53
CA MET A 154 -15.79 -18.59 10.74
C MET A 154 -14.57 -18.46 11.66
N LEU A 155 -13.79 -19.53 11.83
CA LEU A 155 -12.58 -19.48 12.65
C LEU A 155 -11.50 -18.58 12.00
N VAL A 156 -11.30 -18.71 10.70
CA VAL A 156 -10.33 -17.86 9.97
C VAL A 156 -10.75 -16.40 9.99
N SER A 157 -12.05 -16.09 9.81
CA SER A 157 -12.54 -14.72 9.86
C SER A 157 -12.42 -14.11 11.26
N LEU A 158 -12.63 -14.89 12.33
CA LEU A 158 -12.41 -14.45 13.71
C LEU A 158 -10.94 -14.11 13.97
N VAL A 159 -10.02 -15.00 13.57
CA VAL A 159 -8.57 -14.78 13.73
C VAL A 159 -8.14 -13.56 12.93
N LEU A 160 -8.65 -13.41 11.70
CA LEU A 160 -8.35 -12.26 10.85
C LEU A 160 -8.89 -10.97 11.47
N GLY A 161 -10.11 -10.98 11.99
CA GLY A 161 -10.69 -9.86 12.73
C GLY A 161 -9.82 -9.43 13.91
N ALA A 162 -9.31 -10.39 14.70
CA ALA A 162 -8.42 -10.11 15.81
C ALA A 162 -7.09 -9.49 15.36
N ILE A 163 -6.48 -10.01 14.28
CA ILE A 163 -5.24 -9.45 13.71
C ILE A 163 -5.47 -8.03 13.21
N MET A 164 -6.55 -7.80 12.45
CA MET A 164 -6.89 -6.49 11.91
C MET A 164 -7.16 -5.47 13.03
N ALA A 165 -7.90 -5.87 14.07
CA ALA A 165 -8.14 -5.03 15.24
C ALA A 165 -6.84 -4.73 16.00
N GLY A 166 -5.96 -5.72 16.17
CA GLY A 166 -4.65 -5.54 16.80
C GLY A 166 -3.75 -4.57 16.04
N VAL A 167 -3.70 -4.68 14.71
CA VAL A 167 -2.93 -3.75 13.86
C VAL A 167 -3.52 -2.35 13.92
N ASN A 168 -4.84 -2.20 13.81
CA ASN A 168 -5.50 -0.90 13.95
C ASN A 168 -5.24 -0.26 15.32
N PHE A 169 -5.30 -1.06 16.40
CA PHE A 169 -4.98 -0.60 17.75
C PHE A 169 -3.52 -0.14 17.85
N ALA A 170 -2.57 -0.93 17.37
CA ALA A 170 -1.15 -0.59 17.41
C ALA A 170 -0.84 0.71 16.64
N LEU A 171 -1.43 0.89 15.45
CA LEU A 171 -1.25 2.09 14.64
C LEU A 171 -1.89 3.33 15.28
N ASN A 172 -3.10 3.22 15.82
CA ASN A 172 -3.74 4.30 16.57
C ASN A 172 -2.99 4.64 17.86
N PHE A 173 -2.43 3.63 18.52
CA PHE A 173 -1.60 3.83 19.70
C PHE A 173 -0.35 4.64 19.36
N ILE A 174 0.34 4.33 18.25
CA ILE A 174 1.47 5.13 17.76
C ILE A 174 1.05 6.58 17.49
N ARG A 175 -0.13 6.78 16.87
CA ARG A 175 -0.66 8.13 16.63
C ARG A 175 -0.88 8.91 17.92
N THR A 176 -1.47 8.25 18.89
CA THR A 176 -1.79 8.86 20.20
C THR A 176 -0.52 9.17 20.98
N LEU A 177 0.48 8.28 20.93
CA LEU A 177 1.74 8.42 21.67
C LEU A 177 2.66 9.49 21.08
N THR A 178 2.73 9.62 19.76
CA THR A 178 3.61 10.58 19.09
C THR A 178 2.99 11.97 18.97
N ASN A 179 1.67 12.08 19.02
CA ASN A 179 0.90 13.33 18.79
C ASN A 179 1.38 14.13 17.57
N SER A 180 1.90 13.43 16.56
CA SER A 180 2.52 14.01 15.39
C SER A 180 2.18 13.17 14.17
N TYR A 181 1.55 13.81 13.20
CA TYR A 181 1.20 13.15 11.94
C TYR A 181 2.44 12.66 11.20
N ALA A 182 3.54 13.41 11.20
CA ALA A 182 4.78 13.03 10.53
C ALA A 182 5.35 11.70 11.04
N TRP A 183 5.45 11.57 12.36
CA TRP A 183 5.93 10.32 12.99
C TRP A 183 4.96 9.16 12.77
N SER A 184 3.66 9.42 12.88
CA SER A 184 2.62 8.41 12.68
C SER A 184 2.60 7.89 11.25
N ALA A 185 2.59 8.79 10.26
CA ALA A 185 2.64 8.48 8.84
C ALA A 185 3.92 7.72 8.50
N GLY A 186 5.07 8.16 9.02
CA GLY A 186 6.34 7.45 8.85
C GLY A 186 6.29 6.01 9.39
N ALA A 187 5.76 5.82 10.59
CA ALA A 187 5.60 4.49 11.18
C ALA A 187 4.67 3.59 10.35
N LEU A 188 3.57 4.14 9.83
CA LEU A 188 2.65 3.41 8.96
C LEU A 188 3.31 2.99 7.64
N VAL A 189 4.11 3.86 7.00
CA VAL A 189 4.86 3.52 5.78
C VAL A 189 5.89 2.43 6.05
N VAL A 190 6.63 2.53 7.15
CA VAL A 190 7.62 1.51 7.55
C VAL A 190 6.93 0.17 7.81
N PHE A 191 5.80 0.18 8.51
CA PHE A 191 5.01 -1.02 8.74
C PHE A 191 4.53 -1.64 7.42
N ALA A 192 3.98 -0.84 6.51
CA ALA A 192 3.55 -1.30 5.19
C ALA A 192 4.71 -1.91 4.39
N LEU A 193 5.88 -1.28 4.41
CA LEU A 193 7.09 -1.78 3.74
C LEU A 193 7.55 -3.13 4.32
N VAL A 194 7.60 -3.26 5.65
CA VAL A 194 7.96 -4.52 6.31
C VAL A 194 6.97 -5.63 5.92
N MET A 195 5.67 -5.33 5.89
CA MET A 195 4.69 -6.32 5.45
C MET A 195 4.90 -6.74 4.00
N VAL A 196 5.09 -5.79 3.08
CA VAL A 196 5.36 -6.08 1.66
C VAL A 196 6.59 -6.98 1.55
N LEU A 197 7.68 -6.68 2.25
CA LEU A 197 8.88 -7.52 2.26
C LEU A 197 8.62 -8.93 2.80
N MET A 198 7.87 -9.07 3.90
CA MET A 198 7.50 -10.38 4.42
C MET A 198 6.71 -11.19 3.38
N ILE A 199 5.75 -10.55 2.71
CA ILE A 199 4.93 -11.20 1.67
C ILE A 199 5.79 -11.68 0.50
N VAL A 200 6.76 -10.88 0.02
CA VAL A 200 7.70 -11.30 -1.03
C VAL A 200 8.44 -12.56 -0.60
N ILE A 201 9.00 -12.57 0.62
CA ILE A 201 9.79 -13.68 1.12
C ILE A 201 8.93 -14.95 1.24
N PHE A 202 7.68 -14.82 1.68
CA PHE A 202 6.76 -15.95 1.81
C PHE A 202 6.27 -16.50 0.45
N LEU A 203 5.91 -15.62 -0.50
CA LEU A 203 5.36 -16.04 -1.79
C LEU A 203 6.44 -16.47 -2.80
N SER A 204 7.65 -15.90 -2.72
CA SER A 204 8.77 -16.31 -3.57
C SER A 204 9.19 -17.78 -3.40
N ARG A 205 8.76 -18.45 -2.33
CA ARG A 205 9.02 -19.88 -2.12
C ARG A 205 7.91 -20.80 -2.65
N ARG A 206 6.78 -20.24 -3.10
CA ARG A 206 5.59 -21.00 -3.53
C ARG A 206 5.39 -20.96 -5.05
N TYR A 207 6.46 -20.84 -5.85
CA TYR A 207 6.33 -20.78 -7.30
C TYR A 207 5.62 -22.00 -7.88
N GLU A 208 4.44 -21.78 -8.43
CA GLU A 208 3.85 -22.63 -9.45
C GLU A 208 4.25 -22.03 -10.82
N PRO A 209 4.84 -22.82 -11.73
CA PRO A 209 5.03 -22.38 -13.10
C PRO A 209 3.66 -22.11 -13.73
N ILE A 210 3.43 -20.88 -14.20
CA ILE A 210 2.29 -20.58 -15.06
C ILE A 210 2.63 -21.16 -16.43
N GLY A 211 2.04 -22.32 -16.73
CA GLY A 211 2.24 -23.05 -17.99
C GLY A 211 2.87 -24.41 -17.79
N SER A 212 2.13 -25.35 -17.22
CA SER A 212 2.22 -26.75 -17.61
C SER A 212 0.79 -27.28 -17.73
N GLU A 213 0.38 -27.43 -18.99
CA GLU A 213 -0.95 -27.81 -19.52
C GLU A 213 -1.96 -26.69 -19.76
#